data_AF-A0A8X6F2E1-F1
#
_entry.id   AF-A0A8X6F2E1-F1
#
_cell.length_a   1.000
_cell.length_b   1.000
_cell.length_c   1.000
_cell.angle_alpha   90.00
_cell.angle_beta   90.00
_cell.angle_gamma   90.00
#
_symmetry.space_group_name_H-M   'P 1'
#
loop_
_entity.id
_entity.type
_entity.pdbx_description
1 polymer ?
#
loop_
_entity_poly.entity_id
_entity_poly.type
_entity_poly.pdbx_seq_one_letter_code
_entity_poly.pdbx_strand_id
1 'polypeptide(L)' 'MIPMNDDDAEFVKDTETLTLAHFLDGSSLVVIPDPDYTEIPMNRLSRRQLVQIMNQHFWRKWSSEYIKKLATETQMV' A
#
# COMPACT_ATOMS: atom_id res chain seq x y z
N MET A 1 -15.12 24.15 -42.41
CA MET A 1 -14.22 25.23 -41.95
C MET A 1 -15.09 26.24 -41.20
N ILE A 2 -14.74 26.60 -39.94
CA ILE A 2 -15.54 27.22 -38.83
C ILE A 2 -16.12 26.16 -37.84
N PRO A 3 -16.02 26.32 -36.50
CA PRO A 3 -14.81 26.18 -35.67
C PRO A 3 -15.09 25.42 -34.33
N MET A 4 -14.16 25.47 -33.37
CA MET A 4 -14.37 25.42 -31.91
C MET A 4 -15.45 24.46 -31.37
N ASN A 5 -15.04 23.25 -31.01
CA ASN A 5 -15.42 22.69 -29.71
C ASN A 5 -14.18 22.78 -28.82
N ASP A 6 -14.10 23.86 -28.04
CA ASP A 6 -13.13 24.06 -26.95
C ASP A 6 -13.49 23.20 -25.72
N ASP A 7 -13.90 21.95 -25.90
CA ASP A 7 -14.30 21.06 -24.80
C ASP A 7 -13.51 19.74 -24.76
N ASP A 8 -12.55 19.54 -25.66
CA ASP A 8 -11.57 18.45 -25.55
C ASP A 8 -10.35 18.89 -24.72
N ALA A 9 -10.50 19.97 -23.93
CA ALA A 9 -9.79 20.11 -22.67
C ALA A 9 -10.29 19.05 -21.68
N GLU A 10 -10.28 17.78 -22.11
CA GLU A 10 -10.08 16.69 -21.20
C GLU A 10 -8.65 16.92 -20.68
N PHE A 11 -8.60 17.73 -19.63
CA PHE A 11 -7.63 17.68 -18.57
C PHE A 11 -7.72 16.24 -18.03
N VAL A 12 -7.29 15.27 -18.85
CA VAL A 12 -6.91 13.92 -18.44
C VAL A 12 -5.61 14.14 -17.70
N LYS A 13 -5.82 14.72 -16.52
CA LYS A 13 -5.09 14.54 -15.30
C LYS A 13 -3.79 13.81 -15.56
N ASP A 14 -2.74 14.61 -15.67
CA ASP A 14 -1.38 14.24 -15.30
C ASP A 14 -1.36 13.89 -13.80
N THR A 15 -2.10 12.85 -13.46
CA THR A 15 -2.09 12.15 -12.19
C THR A 15 -1.97 10.69 -12.56
N GLU A 16 -0.90 10.35 -13.29
CA GLU A 16 -0.26 9.06 -13.11
C GLU A 16 0.15 8.98 -11.64
N THR A 17 -0.79 8.60 -10.78
CA THR A 17 -0.49 8.26 -9.41
C THR A 17 0.44 7.07 -9.48
N LEU A 18 1.73 7.33 -9.26
CA LEU A 18 2.79 6.34 -9.12
C LEU A 18 2.47 5.46 -7.92
N THR A 19 1.61 4.49 -8.16
CA THR A 19 1.27 3.45 -7.20
C THR A 19 2.46 2.52 -7.18
N LEU A 20 2.90 2.11 -5.99
CA LEU A 20 4.08 1.26 -5.76
C LEU A 20 4.15 0.04 -6.71
N ALA A 21 3.00 -0.44 -7.18
CA ALA A 21 2.81 -1.48 -8.18
C ALA A 21 3.56 -1.25 -9.51
N HIS A 22 3.74 0.00 -9.96
CA HIS A 22 4.50 0.30 -11.18
C HIS A 22 6.02 0.20 -11.02
N PHE A 23 6.53 0.19 -9.78
CA PHE A 23 7.97 0.19 -9.52
C PHE A 23 8.57 -1.23 -9.46
N LEU A 24 7.76 -2.29 -9.46
CA LEU A 24 8.15 -3.65 -9.08
C LEU A 24 7.88 -4.72 -10.15
N ASP A 25 8.00 -4.40 -11.44
CA ASP A 25 8.02 -5.38 -12.55
C ASP A 25 6.63 -5.94 -12.96
N GLY A 26 6.00 -5.24 -13.92
CA GLY A 26 5.28 -5.87 -15.05
C GLY A 26 3.93 -6.57 -14.83
N SER A 27 3.46 -6.79 -13.61
CA SER A 27 2.08 -7.25 -13.38
C SER A 27 1.57 -6.77 -12.04
N SER A 28 0.37 -6.18 -12.06
CA SER A 28 -0.31 -5.71 -10.86
C SER A 28 -0.66 -6.91 -9.98
N LEU A 29 0.26 -7.30 -9.12
CA LEU A 29 -0.06 -8.08 -7.94
C LEU A 29 -0.79 -7.13 -6.99
N VAL A 30 -2.07 -6.91 -7.27
CA VAL A 30 -3.05 -6.58 -6.24
C VAL A 30 -3.07 -7.81 -5.33
N VAL A 31 -2.08 -7.90 -4.44
CA VAL A 31 -2.08 -8.89 -3.38
C VAL A 31 -3.30 -8.56 -2.54
N ILE A 32 -4.32 -9.41 -2.64
CA ILE A 32 -5.50 -9.31 -1.78
C ILE A 32 -4.97 -9.22 -0.36
N PRO A 33 -5.31 -8.15 0.40
CA PRO A 33 -4.79 -7.98 1.73
C PRO A 33 -5.17 -9.21 2.55
N ASP A 34 -4.15 -9.83 3.08
CA ASP A 34 -4.25 -10.98 3.95
C ASP A 34 -5.18 -10.62 5.12
N PRO A 35 -6.26 -11.39 5.39
CA PRO A 35 -7.20 -11.06 6.45
C PRO A 35 -6.48 -10.88 7.80
N ASP A 36 -6.88 -9.88 8.58
CA ASP A 36 -6.28 -9.61 9.89
C ASP A 36 -6.73 -10.68 10.89
N TYR A 37 -5.77 -11.44 11.39
CA TYR A 37 -6.02 -12.49 12.38
C TYR A 37 -5.61 -12.06 13.79
N THR A 38 -5.05 -10.86 13.97
CA THR A 38 -4.47 -10.42 15.25
C THR A 38 -5.48 -10.33 16.40
N GLU A 39 -6.78 -10.24 16.12
CA GLU A 39 -7.86 -10.22 17.11
C GLU A 39 -8.50 -11.60 17.37
N ILE A 40 -8.10 -12.64 16.63
CA ILE A 40 -8.70 -13.97 16.73
C ILE A 40 -7.93 -14.82 17.76
N PRO A 41 -8.63 -15.45 18.72
CA PRO A 41 -7.99 -16.37 19.68
C PRO A 41 -7.21 -17.50 18.99
N MET A 42 -5.98 -17.75 19.45
CA MET A 42 -5.06 -18.72 18.81
C MET A 42 -5.63 -20.14 18.71
N ASN A 43 -6.52 -20.52 19.63
CA ASN A 43 -7.18 -21.83 19.64
C ASN A 43 -8.19 -22.03 18.49
N ARG A 44 -8.51 -20.99 17.73
CA ARG A 44 -9.42 -21.03 16.58
C ARG A 44 -8.70 -20.88 15.25
N LEU A 45 -7.37 -20.88 15.26
CA LEU A 45 -6.55 -20.61 14.08
C LEU A 45 -5.90 -21.87 13.53
N SER A 46 -5.88 -21.97 12.21
CA SER A 46 -5.06 -22.95 11.50
C SER A 46 -3.58 -22.58 11.59
N ARG A 47 -2.72 -23.57 11.33
CA ARG A 47 -1.26 -23.37 11.29
C ARG A 47 -0.83 -22.22 10.37
N ARG A 48 -1.49 -22.04 9.22
CA ARG A 48 -1.18 -20.94 8.28
C ARG A 48 -1.55 -19.58 8.87
N GLN A 49 -2.70 -19.48 9.51
CA GLN A 49 -3.16 -18.25 10.14
C GLN A 49 -2.26 -17.85 11.32
N LEU A 50 -1.72 -18.81 12.06
CA LEU A 50 -0.71 -18.53 13.08
C LEU A 50 0.55 -17.88 12.50
N VAL A 51 1.09 -18.42 11.39
CA VAL A 51 2.24 -17.81 10.70
C VAL A 51 1.89 -16.41 10.18
N GLN A 52 0.66 -16.22 9.70
CA GLN A 52 0.18 -14.94 9.21
C GLN A 52 0.08 -13.89 10.32
N ILE A 53 -0.42 -14.24 11.49
CA ILE A 53 -0.40 -13.36 12.69
C ILE A 53 1.03 -12.97 13.05
N MET A 54 1.96 -13.92 13.07
CA MET A 54 3.36 -13.64 13.41
C MET A 54 3.96 -12.62 12.43
N ASN A 55 3.71 -12.79 11.14
CA ASN A 55 4.12 -11.83 10.12
C ASN A 55 3.44 -10.47 10.30
N GLN A 56 2.13 -10.44 10.52
CA GLN A 56 1.36 -9.20 10.72
C GLN A 56 1.86 -8.40 11.93
N HIS A 57 2.11 -9.06 13.06
CA HIS A 57 2.68 -8.41 14.25
C HIS A 57 4.09 -7.89 13.99
N PHE A 58 4.95 -8.70 13.35
CA PHE A 58 6.31 -8.29 13.03
C PHE A 58 6.31 -7.05 12.15
N TRP A 59 5.58 -7.07 11.03
CA TRP A 59 5.54 -5.96 10.08
C TRP A 59 4.88 -4.72 10.65
N ARG A 60 3.82 -4.85 11.45
CA ARG A 60 3.17 -3.71 12.12
C ARG A 60 4.15 -2.99 13.06
N LYS A 61 4.90 -3.76 13.86
CA LYS A 61 5.92 -3.18 14.76
C LYS A 61 7.07 -2.58 13.98
N TRP A 62 7.64 -3.33 13.05
CA TRP A 62 8.80 -2.90 12.27
C TRP A 62 8.51 -1.65 11.44
N SER A 63 7.38 -1.61 10.73
CA SER A 63 7.00 -0.46 9.90
C SER A 63 6.75 0.79 10.74
N SER A 64 6.08 0.67 11.89
CA SER A 64 5.89 1.78 12.83
C SER A 64 7.24 2.36 13.27
N GLU A 65 8.17 1.51 13.72
CA GLU A 65 9.49 1.98 14.17
C GLU A 65 10.32 2.58 13.03
N TYR A 66 10.25 1.98 11.84
CA TYR A 66 10.94 2.50 10.66
C TYR A 66 10.40 3.86 10.23
N ILE A 67 9.08 4.04 10.17
CA ILE A 67 8.46 5.33 9.81
C ILE A 67 8.80 6.40 10.85
N LYS A 68 8.75 6.06 12.15
CA LYS A 68 9.17 6.99 13.22
C LYS A 68 10.62 7.43 13.05
N LYS A 69 11.53 6.48 12.77
CA LYS A 69 12.93 6.77 12.50
C LYS A 69 13.08 7.69 11.29
N LEU A 70 12.45 7.36 10.18
CA LEU A 70 12.50 8.14 8.94
C LEU A 70 11.96 9.55 9.13
N ALA A 71 10.83 9.70 9.84
CA ALA A 71 10.25 11.01 10.15
C ALA A 71 11.20 11.86 11.00
N THR A 72 11.86 11.25 11.98
CA THR A 72 12.83 11.95 12.84
C THR A 72 14.06 12.42 12.05
N GLU A 73 14.56 11.61 11.11
CA GLU A 73 15.67 11.98 10.23
C GLU A 73 15.29 13.11 9.26
N THR A 74 14.04 13.16 8.80
CA THR A 74 13.54 14.20 7.88
C THR A 74 13.34 15.54 8.57
N GLN A 75 13.12 15.55 9.89
CA GLN A 75 12.85 16.76 10.68
C GLN A 75 14.12 17.49 11.16
N MET A 76 15.31 16.95 10.86
CA MET A 76 16.61 17.59 11.13
C MET A 76 17.24 18.22 9.86
N VAL A 77 16.41 18.89 9.05
CA VAL A 77 16.84 19.75 7.92
C VAL A 77 16.02 21.02 7.95
#